data_AF-A0A2D6KGA0-F1
#
_entry.id   AF-A0A2D6KGA0-F1
#
_cell.length_a   1.000
_cell.length_b   1.000
_cell.length_c   1.000
_cell.angle_alpha   90.00
_cell.angle_beta   90.00
_cell.angle_gamma   90.00
#
_symmetry.space_group_name_H-M   'P 1'
#
loop_
_entity.id
_entity.type
_entity.pdbx_description
1 polymer ?
#
loop_
_entity_poly.entity_id
_entity_poly.type
_entity_poly.pdbx_seq_one_letter_code
_entity_poly.pdbx_strand_id
1 'polypeptide(L)'
;MKKGTITLGFFVKVLMAVVVVLILIYVILPFSSKTIYRQVNCEQSIVLRSNAKVGALDGRDYLPLKCKTEKICFSLSGEDCNELSDTEDNEVINEHLSCNEDKCSDGKRRVMEVLADKLRSCHKKLGEGRLNFISNSYKGSVYALICNRFVFDDEAKEKLGDIGGLEFHQYLGRKADGDQSYLEYIYPRWKNPNKVIEIINSFKEGNVENVEDNSENNKRFIERVKSIDPVDWKIVEPERENGYMILASITEEEQGWYFKNAKGGAIGAAVLTGGLGLVASGVGAPVGIVLIGTSSLVAGGITGGLMMWHDYNGEYKYASPVIMPYDIQSLRGIGAYNFEIAP
;
A
#
# COMPACT_ATOMS: atom_id res chain seq x y z
N MET A 1 -71.14 -1.66 20.49
CA MET A 1 -69.83 -1.08 20.09
C MET A 1 -69.29 -0.25 21.25
N LYS A 2 -68.36 -0.79 22.05
CA LYS A 2 -67.68 -0.02 23.10
C LYS A 2 -66.71 0.94 22.41
N LYS A 3 -66.95 2.25 22.53
CA LYS A 3 -66.01 3.28 22.07
C LYS A 3 -64.77 3.18 22.95
N GLY A 4 -63.68 2.64 22.41
CA GLY A 4 -62.40 2.57 23.10
C GLY A 4 -61.88 3.98 23.31
N THR A 5 -62.01 4.51 24.52
CA THR A 5 -61.29 5.69 24.97
C THR A 5 -59.82 5.33 25.03
N ILE A 6 -59.07 5.67 23.98
CA ILE A 6 -57.62 5.60 24.02
C ILE A 6 -57.18 6.53 25.16
N THR A 7 -56.60 5.94 26.20
CA THR A 7 -56.14 6.67 27.38
C THR A 7 -55.07 7.66 26.94
N LEU A 8 -55.32 8.97 27.13
CA LEU A 8 -54.40 10.07 26.81
C LEU A 8 -52.96 9.81 27.31
N GLY A 9 -52.81 9.08 28.41
CA GLY A 9 -51.52 8.67 28.97
C GLY A 9 -50.67 7.76 28.06
N PHE A 10 -51.28 7.00 27.14
CA PHE A 10 -50.52 6.21 26.16
C PHE A 10 -49.85 7.11 25.13
N PHE A 11 -50.54 8.14 24.65
CA PHE A 11 -49.97 9.11 23.69
C PHE A 11 -48.78 9.87 24.27
N VAL A 12 -48.86 10.33 25.52
CA VAL A 12 -47.76 11.05 26.17
C VAL A 12 -46.52 10.17 26.31
N LYS A 13 -46.68 8.89 26.66
CA LYS A 13 -45.56 7.93 26.76
C LYS A 13 -44.90 7.67 25.41
N VAL A 14 -45.70 7.49 24.36
CA VAL A 14 -45.17 7.29 23.00
C VAL A 14 -44.43 8.55 22.52
N LEU A 15 -44.98 9.73 22.76
CA LEU A 15 -44.32 11.00 22.39
C LEU A 15 -42.97 11.16 23.10
N MET A 16 -42.92 10.90 24.42
CA MET A 16 -41.66 10.90 25.18
C MET A 16 -40.64 9.91 24.63
N ALA A 17 -41.06 8.68 24.30
CA ALA A 17 -40.17 7.68 23.73
C ALA A 17 -39.59 8.12 22.38
N VAL A 18 -40.41 8.71 21.50
CA VAL A 18 -39.93 9.24 20.21
C VAL A 18 -38.93 10.38 20.41
N VAL A 19 -39.20 11.31 21.33
CA VAL A 19 -38.27 12.42 21.63
C VAL A 19 -36.93 11.90 22.16
N VAL A 20 -36.93 10.89 23.04
CA VAL A 20 -35.69 10.28 23.54
C VAL A 20 -34.92 9.60 22.41
N VAL A 21 -35.58 8.88 21.51
CA VAL A 21 -34.92 8.25 20.34
C VAL A 21 -34.33 9.33 19.42
N LEU A 22 -35.04 10.42 19.17
CA LEU A 22 -34.52 11.53 18.35
C LEU A 22 -33.31 12.21 18.99
N ILE A 23 -33.32 12.42 20.32
CA ILE A 23 -32.17 12.95 21.06
C ILE A 23 -30.98 11.97 20.98
N LEU A 24 -31.23 10.67 21.15
CA LEU A 24 -30.18 9.65 21.02
C LEU A 24 -29.59 9.62 19.61
N ILE A 25 -30.42 9.67 18.58
CA ILE A 25 -29.96 9.76 17.18
C ILE A 25 -29.12 11.04 16.98
N TYR A 26 -29.61 12.19 17.45
CA TYR A 26 -28.90 13.46 17.33
C TYR A 26 -27.54 13.47 18.04
N VAL A 27 -27.41 12.79 19.18
CA VAL A 27 -26.15 12.68 19.93
C VAL A 27 -25.20 11.64 19.34
N ILE A 28 -25.73 10.51 18.84
CA ILE A 28 -24.91 9.41 18.31
C ILE A 28 -24.42 9.70 16.89
N LEU A 29 -25.21 10.37 16.05
CA LEU A 29 -24.85 10.67 14.66
C LEU A 29 -23.53 11.47 14.49
N PRO A 30 -23.26 12.57 15.24
CA PRO A 30 -21.99 13.29 15.12
C PRO A 30 -20.82 12.49 15.71
N PHE A 31 -21.09 11.54 16.62
CA PHE A 31 -20.07 10.69 17.24
C PHE A 31 -19.68 9.49 16.36
N SER A 32 -20.47 9.18 15.34
CA SER A 32 -20.13 8.20 14.31
C SER A 32 -19.05 8.80 13.39
N SER A 33 -17.81 8.77 13.87
CA SER A 33 -16.60 9.32 13.27
C SER A 33 -16.51 9.14 11.74
N LYS A 34 -16.22 10.23 11.03
CA LYS A 34 -16.05 10.29 9.57
C LYS A 34 -15.01 9.26 9.05
N THR A 35 -14.02 8.90 9.88
CA THR A 35 -12.93 7.97 9.54
C THR A 35 -13.40 6.53 9.37
N ILE A 36 -14.25 6.02 10.28
CA ILE A 36 -14.80 4.66 10.20
C ILE A 36 -15.63 4.50 8.91
N TYR A 37 -16.42 5.52 8.55
CA TYR A 37 -17.22 5.50 7.33
C TYR A 37 -16.35 5.41 6.05
N ARG A 38 -15.23 6.13 6.00
CA ARG A 38 -14.30 6.08 4.84
C ARG A 38 -13.68 4.70 4.66
N GLN A 39 -13.23 4.07 5.75
CA GLN A 39 -12.61 2.74 5.68
C GLN A 39 -13.60 1.67 5.21
N VAL A 40 -14.81 1.66 5.77
CA VAL A 40 -15.85 0.70 5.42
C VAL A 40 -16.30 0.85 3.96
N ASN A 41 -16.42 2.08 3.47
CA ASN A 41 -16.83 2.33 2.08
C ASN A 41 -15.81 1.83 1.05
N CYS A 42 -14.52 1.97 1.32
CA CYS A 42 -13.47 1.47 0.43
C CYS A 42 -13.56 -0.05 0.31
N GLU A 43 -13.55 -0.77 1.43
CA GLU A 43 -13.63 -2.22 1.48
C GLU A 43 -14.91 -2.74 0.81
N GLN A 44 -16.06 -2.13 1.11
CA GLN A 44 -17.33 -2.48 0.45
C GLN A 44 -17.31 -2.21 -1.05
N SER A 45 -16.72 -1.09 -1.51
CA SER A 45 -16.62 -0.79 -2.94
C SER A 45 -15.71 -1.79 -3.66
N ILE A 46 -14.63 -2.23 -3.03
CA ILE A 46 -13.72 -3.26 -3.55
C ILE A 46 -14.45 -4.60 -3.67
N VAL A 47 -15.19 -5.01 -2.63
CA VAL A 47 -15.97 -6.25 -2.62
C VAL A 47 -17.12 -6.21 -3.63
N LEU A 48 -17.83 -5.09 -3.74
CA LEU A 48 -18.89 -4.93 -4.72
C LEU A 48 -18.34 -5.00 -6.15
N ARG A 49 -17.21 -4.31 -6.40
CA ARG A 49 -16.54 -4.32 -7.70
C ARG A 49 -16.04 -5.72 -8.03
N SER A 50 -15.34 -6.41 -7.12
CA SER A 50 -14.84 -7.76 -7.38
C SER A 50 -15.95 -8.79 -7.66
N ASN A 51 -17.14 -8.61 -7.08
CA ASN A 51 -18.30 -9.48 -7.34
C ASN A 51 -19.15 -9.06 -8.55
N ALA A 52 -18.83 -7.94 -9.23
CA ALA A 52 -19.62 -7.43 -10.35
C ALA A 52 -19.39 -8.16 -11.68
N LYS A 53 -18.59 -9.23 -11.68
CA LYS A 53 -18.42 -10.14 -12.82
C LYS A 53 -19.52 -11.20 -12.78
N VAL A 54 -20.58 -11.00 -13.57
CA VAL A 54 -21.73 -11.92 -13.64
C VAL A 54 -21.76 -12.56 -15.04
N GLY A 55 -21.16 -13.75 -15.14
CA GLY A 55 -21.05 -14.47 -16.41
C GLY A 55 -20.16 -13.75 -17.42
N ALA A 56 -20.69 -13.46 -18.61
CA ALA A 56 -19.98 -12.74 -19.66
C ALA A 56 -20.04 -11.20 -19.52
N LEU A 57 -20.85 -10.69 -18.58
CA LEU A 57 -20.97 -9.25 -18.34
C LEU A 57 -20.03 -8.85 -17.21
N ASP A 58 -19.19 -7.86 -17.50
CA ASP A 58 -18.31 -7.26 -16.51
C ASP A 58 -18.85 -5.89 -16.09
N GLY A 59 -19.46 -5.86 -14.90
CA GLY A 59 -19.98 -4.63 -14.30
C GLY A 59 -18.92 -3.77 -13.62
N ARG A 60 -17.65 -4.20 -13.55
CA ARG A 60 -16.58 -3.50 -12.80
C ARG A 60 -16.30 -2.10 -13.31
N ASP A 61 -16.60 -1.84 -14.58
CA ASP A 61 -16.39 -0.54 -15.23
C ASP A 61 -17.42 0.50 -14.76
N TYR A 62 -18.58 0.06 -14.26
CA TYR A 62 -19.67 0.93 -13.83
C TYR A 62 -19.71 1.18 -12.31
N LEU A 63 -18.88 0.46 -11.55
CA LEU A 63 -18.80 0.60 -10.10
C LEU A 63 -17.51 1.36 -9.73
N PRO A 64 -17.60 2.66 -9.43
CA PRO A 64 -16.43 3.43 -9.01
C PRO A 64 -15.93 2.92 -7.66
N LEU A 65 -14.61 2.86 -7.49
CA LEU A 65 -14.04 2.66 -6.17
C LEU A 65 -14.28 3.91 -5.34
N LYS A 66 -14.65 3.70 -4.07
CA LYS A 66 -14.81 4.77 -3.08
C LYS A 66 -13.63 4.84 -2.12
N CYS A 67 -12.52 4.22 -2.49
CA CYS A 67 -11.29 4.29 -1.75
C CYS A 67 -10.72 5.69 -1.86
N LYS A 68 -10.29 6.26 -0.73
CA LYS A 68 -9.61 7.56 -0.65
C LYS A 68 -8.19 7.36 -0.16
N THR A 69 -7.24 8.07 -0.76
CA THR A 69 -5.84 8.06 -0.31
C THR A 69 -5.75 8.82 1.00
N GLU A 70 -5.44 8.11 2.08
CA GLU A 70 -5.24 8.72 3.39
C GLU A 70 -3.93 9.52 3.40
N LYS A 71 -4.01 10.81 3.72
CA LYS A 71 -2.86 11.71 3.85
C LYS A 71 -2.39 11.74 5.29
N ILE A 72 -1.10 11.52 5.52
CA ILE A 72 -0.50 11.46 6.85
C ILE A 72 0.69 12.42 6.88
N CYS A 73 0.69 13.32 7.85
CA CYS A 73 1.79 14.23 8.13
C CYS A 73 2.48 13.77 9.41
N PHE A 74 3.76 13.46 9.33
CA PHE A 74 4.58 13.21 10.51
C PHE A 74 5.19 14.53 10.97
N SER A 75 4.82 14.99 12.17
CA SER A 75 5.18 16.33 12.64
C SER A 75 5.88 16.28 14.00
N LEU A 76 7.07 16.88 14.09
CA LEU A 76 7.74 17.13 15.37
C LEU A 76 7.32 18.45 15.99
N SER A 77 7.10 19.47 15.16
CA SER A 77 6.73 20.82 15.61
C SER A 77 5.27 20.89 16.10
N GLY A 78 4.43 19.96 15.66
CA GLY A 78 2.98 20.04 15.79
C GLY A 78 2.31 20.89 14.71
N GLU A 79 3.08 21.45 13.77
CA GLU A 79 2.56 22.16 12.59
C GLU A 79 2.12 21.18 11.50
N ASP A 80 1.20 21.64 10.64
CA ASP A 80 0.70 20.90 9.49
C ASP A 80 1.74 20.85 8.35
N CYS A 81 1.81 19.73 7.65
CA CYS A 81 2.70 19.59 6.50
C CYS A 81 2.12 20.32 5.27
N ASN A 82 2.77 21.42 4.87
CA ASN A 82 2.33 22.30 3.78
C ASN A 82 2.20 21.60 2.42
N GLU A 83 2.88 20.48 2.19
CA GLU A 83 2.84 19.70 0.95
C GLU A 83 1.56 18.88 0.79
N LEU A 84 0.74 18.79 1.84
CA LEU A 84 -0.57 18.17 1.82
C LEU A 84 -1.66 19.24 1.91
N SER A 85 -2.45 19.37 0.85
CA SER A 85 -3.65 20.21 0.91
C SER A 85 -4.78 19.47 1.60
N ASP A 86 -5.33 20.05 2.66
CA ASP A 86 -6.58 19.59 3.26
C ASP A 86 -7.75 19.83 2.31
N THR A 87 -8.67 18.86 2.27
CA THR A 87 -9.95 18.99 1.58
C THR A 87 -11.03 18.45 2.50
N GLU A 88 -12.28 18.93 2.37
CA GLU A 88 -13.43 18.46 3.17
C GLU A 88 -13.55 16.92 3.18
N ASP A 89 -13.14 16.33 2.06
CA ASP A 89 -13.25 14.92 1.75
C ASP A 89 -12.01 14.09 2.08
N ASN A 90 -10.86 14.73 2.35
CA ASN A 90 -9.58 14.08 2.58
C ASN A 90 -8.70 14.95 3.51
N GLU A 91 -8.97 14.79 4.80
CA GLU A 91 -8.28 15.43 5.93
C GLU A 91 -6.90 14.78 6.17
N VAL A 92 -5.90 15.62 6.43
CA VAL A 92 -4.55 15.21 6.80
C VAL A 92 -4.54 14.71 8.24
N ILE A 93 -4.06 13.50 8.43
CA ILE A 93 -3.87 12.91 9.76
C ILE A 93 -2.49 13.35 10.26
N ASN A 94 -2.47 14.22 11.26
CA ASN A 94 -1.24 14.64 11.92
C ASN A 94 -0.80 13.61 12.97
N GLU A 95 0.32 12.96 12.70
CA GLU A 95 0.99 12.03 13.60
C GLU A 95 2.14 12.75 14.29
N HIS A 96 1.90 13.14 15.54
CA HIS A 96 2.93 13.81 16.34
C HIS A 96 4.07 12.83 16.69
N LEU A 97 5.29 13.25 16.38
CA LEU A 97 6.51 12.54 16.71
C LEU A 97 7.13 13.10 17.99
N SER A 98 7.87 12.27 18.71
CA SER A 98 8.64 12.70 19.88
C SER A 98 10.11 12.39 19.67
N CYS A 99 10.96 13.40 19.87
CA CYS A 99 12.41 13.26 19.86
C CYS A 99 13.00 13.83 21.15
N ASN A 100 13.90 13.08 21.78
CA ASN A 100 14.67 13.56 22.91
C ASN A 100 16.07 13.95 22.41
N GLU A 101 16.43 15.22 22.61
CA GLU A 101 17.74 15.81 22.28
C GLU A 101 18.18 15.45 20.84
N ASP A 102 19.16 14.56 20.70
CA ASP A 102 19.84 14.22 19.45
C ASP A 102 19.42 12.86 18.87
N LYS A 103 18.56 12.11 19.56
CA LYS A 103 18.15 10.76 19.14
C LYS A 103 16.63 10.69 18.96
N CYS A 104 16.20 10.81 17.71
CA CYS A 104 14.83 10.57 17.28
C CYS A 104 14.45 9.07 17.24
N SER A 105 14.92 8.25 18.18
CA SER A 105 14.62 6.81 18.18
C SER A 105 13.13 6.52 18.40
N ASP A 106 12.47 7.32 19.24
CA ASP A 106 11.02 7.18 19.48
C ASP A 106 10.20 7.67 18.28
N GLY A 107 10.55 8.81 17.71
CA GLY A 107 9.97 9.29 16.45
C GLY A 107 10.13 8.26 15.33
N LYS A 108 11.33 7.70 15.14
CA LYS A 108 11.59 6.67 14.14
C LYS A 108 10.78 5.39 14.38
N ARG A 109 10.68 4.95 15.64
CA ARG A 109 9.83 3.83 16.03
C ARG A 109 8.35 4.10 15.74
N ARG A 110 7.87 5.32 16.01
CA ARG A 110 6.49 5.74 15.72
C ARG A 110 6.20 5.75 14.22
N VAL A 111 7.13 6.25 13.40
CA VAL A 111 6.99 6.21 11.94
C VAL A 111 6.92 4.77 11.44
N MET A 112 7.81 3.88 11.91
CA MET A 112 7.74 2.44 11.56
C MET A 112 6.41 1.79 12.00
N GLU A 113 5.90 2.16 13.17
CA GLU A 113 4.61 1.68 13.67
C GLU A 113 3.45 2.07 12.74
N VAL A 114 3.35 3.35 12.40
CA VAL A 114 2.31 3.89 11.51
C VAL A 114 2.43 3.28 10.12
N LEU A 115 3.64 3.23 9.55
CA LEU A 115 3.87 2.61 8.24
C LEU A 115 3.46 1.14 8.23
N ALA A 116 3.79 0.37 9.27
CA ALA A 116 3.39 -1.02 9.42
C ALA A 116 1.87 -1.19 9.50
N ASP A 117 1.19 -0.35 10.29
CA ASP A 117 -0.26 -0.38 10.45
C ASP A 117 -0.98 -0.01 9.15
N LYS A 118 -0.48 1.00 8.43
CA LYS A 118 -1.04 1.42 7.15
C LYS A 118 -0.78 0.40 6.04
N LEU A 119 0.38 -0.26 6.01
CA LEU A 119 0.66 -1.37 5.09
C LEU A 119 -0.30 -2.53 5.31
N ARG A 120 -0.44 -2.96 6.58
CA ARG A 120 -1.33 -4.05 6.97
C ARG A 120 -2.80 -3.70 6.67
N SER A 121 -3.22 -2.48 6.97
CA SER A 121 -4.56 -1.97 6.67
C SER A 121 -4.84 -1.92 5.17
N CYS A 122 -3.89 -1.43 4.36
CA CYS A 122 -3.98 -1.44 2.89
C CYS A 122 -4.14 -2.87 2.34
N HIS A 123 -3.29 -3.80 2.80
CA HIS A 123 -3.37 -5.21 2.37
C HIS A 123 -4.73 -5.82 2.68
N LYS A 124 -5.24 -5.59 3.90
CA LYS A 124 -6.55 -6.07 4.35
C LYS A 124 -7.71 -5.45 3.56
N LYS A 125 -7.71 -4.12 3.37
CA LYS A 125 -8.75 -3.39 2.60
C LYS A 125 -8.89 -3.93 1.18
N LEU A 126 -7.78 -4.38 0.59
CA LEU A 126 -7.72 -4.96 -0.75
C LEU A 126 -8.07 -6.46 -0.78
N GLY A 127 -8.58 -7.00 0.33
CA GLY A 127 -8.94 -8.41 0.44
C GLY A 127 -7.75 -9.35 0.34
N GLU A 128 -6.56 -8.91 0.77
CA GLU A 128 -5.34 -9.74 0.81
C GLU A 128 -4.97 -10.30 -0.56
N GLY A 129 -5.27 -9.54 -1.62
CA GLY A 129 -5.06 -9.94 -3.00
C GLY A 129 -6.06 -10.97 -3.54
N ARG A 130 -7.06 -11.40 -2.76
CA ARG A 130 -8.08 -12.39 -3.19
C ARG A 130 -9.22 -11.78 -4.00
N LEU A 131 -9.29 -10.46 -4.11
CA LEU A 131 -10.36 -9.74 -4.79
C LEU A 131 -9.84 -9.11 -6.10
N ASN A 132 -10.42 -9.48 -7.24
CA ASN A 132 -10.13 -8.85 -8.53
C ASN A 132 -11.08 -7.68 -8.80
N PHE A 133 -10.72 -6.49 -8.33
CA PHE A 133 -11.50 -5.28 -8.53
C PHE A 133 -11.06 -4.42 -9.74
N ILE A 134 -10.16 -4.93 -10.59
CA ILE A 134 -9.74 -4.19 -11.80
C ILE A 134 -10.90 -4.10 -12.79
N SER A 135 -11.06 -2.93 -13.41
CA SER A 135 -11.98 -2.73 -14.52
C SER A 135 -11.41 -3.26 -15.85
N ASN A 136 -12.25 -3.83 -16.70
CA ASN A 136 -11.86 -4.37 -18.02
C ASN A 136 -11.29 -3.32 -18.96
N SER A 137 -11.67 -2.06 -18.79
CA SER A 137 -11.10 -0.92 -19.53
C SER A 137 -9.57 -0.79 -19.33
N TYR A 138 -9.01 -1.46 -18.31
CA TYR A 138 -7.58 -1.48 -18.01
C TYR A 138 -6.86 -2.76 -18.47
N LYS A 139 -7.51 -3.55 -19.34
CA LYS A 139 -6.90 -4.73 -19.98
C LYS A 139 -5.54 -4.37 -20.54
N GLY A 140 -4.51 -4.84 -19.85
CA GLY A 140 -3.13 -4.66 -20.25
C GLY A 140 -2.31 -3.59 -19.53
N SER A 141 -2.84 -3.02 -18.45
CA SER A 141 -2.09 -2.08 -17.61
C SER A 141 -2.00 -2.56 -16.17
N VAL A 142 -0.92 -2.18 -15.47
CA VAL A 142 -0.81 -2.37 -14.03
C VAL A 142 -1.74 -1.36 -13.37
N TYR A 143 -2.79 -1.88 -12.73
CA TYR A 143 -3.71 -1.06 -11.96
C TYR A 143 -3.15 -0.86 -10.56
N ALA A 144 -2.90 0.39 -10.17
CA ALA A 144 -2.26 0.70 -8.90
C ALA A 144 -3.18 1.54 -8.00
N LEU A 145 -3.26 1.17 -6.72
CA LEU A 145 -4.03 1.89 -5.71
C LEU A 145 -3.08 2.48 -4.66
N ILE A 146 -3.13 3.80 -4.53
CA ILE A 146 -2.40 4.53 -3.50
C ILE A 146 -3.26 4.56 -2.23
N CYS A 147 -2.94 3.68 -1.29
CA CYS A 147 -3.66 3.58 -0.02
C CYS A 147 -3.38 4.78 0.89
N ASN A 148 -2.12 5.19 0.95
CA ASN A 148 -1.65 6.23 1.87
C ASN A 148 -0.56 7.07 1.20
N ARG A 149 -0.53 8.37 1.54
CA ARG A 149 0.57 9.29 1.26
C ARG A 149 1.10 9.84 2.58
N PHE A 150 2.42 9.86 2.72
CA PHE A 150 3.14 10.31 3.91
C PHE A 150 4.05 11.46 3.53
N VAL A 151 4.10 12.50 4.36
CA VAL A 151 5.11 13.55 4.29
C VAL A 151 5.61 13.84 5.71
N PHE A 152 6.72 14.55 5.79
CA PHE A 152 7.36 14.94 7.04
C PHE A 152 7.34 16.48 7.13
N ASP A 153 7.09 17.04 8.31
CA ASP A 153 7.30 18.47 8.54
C ASP A 153 8.80 18.80 8.48
N ASP A 154 9.13 20.07 8.34
CA ASP A 154 10.52 20.49 8.14
C ASP A 154 11.42 20.10 9.33
N GLU A 155 10.91 20.15 10.56
CA GLU A 155 11.65 19.70 11.74
C GLU A 155 11.90 18.17 11.72
N ALA A 156 10.92 17.36 11.31
CA ALA A 156 11.14 15.92 11.12
C ALA A 156 12.10 15.64 9.97
N LYS A 157 12.08 16.39 8.86
CA LYS A 157 13.05 16.22 7.78
C LYS A 157 14.50 16.38 8.27
N GLU A 158 14.73 17.36 9.15
CA GLU A 158 16.07 17.67 9.67
C GLU A 158 16.53 16.69 10.76
N LYS A 159 15.62 16.31 11.67
CA LYS A 159 16.00 15.54 12.87
C LYS A 159 15.78 14.05 12.74
N LEU A 160 14.82 13.62 11.92
CA LEU A 160 14.52 12.21 11.75
C LEU A 160 15.54 11.61 10.78
N GLY A 161 16.39 10.72 11.28
CA GLY A 161 17.27 9.93 10.43
C GLY A 161 16.49 8.94 9.55
N ASP A 162 17.16 8.44 8.52
CA ASP A 162 16.59 7.48 7.56
C ASP A 162 16.08 6.20 8.23
N ILE A 163 15.05 5.60 7.61
CA ILE A 163 14.54 4.29 7.97
C ILE A 163 15.11 3.25 7.02
N GLY A 164 15.95 2.36 7.56
CA GLY A 164 16.52 1.25 6.81
C GLY A 164 15.46 0.22 6.46
N GLY A 165 15.51 -0.33 5.25
CA GLY A 165 14.62 -1.38 4.79
C GLY A 165 14.73 -2.62 5.65
N LEU A 166 15.94 -3.09 5.98
CA LEU A 166 16.13 -4.26 6.86
C LEU A 166 15.53 -4.03 8.26
N GLU A 167 15.78 -2.87 8.86
CA GLU A 167 15.24 -2.48 10.17
C GLU A 167 13.71 -2.51 10.16
N PHE A 168 13.10 -1.95 9.11
CA PHE A 168 11.65 -1.95 8.96
C PHE A 168 11.06 -3.36 8.77
N HIS A 169 11.69 -4.22 7.97
CA HIS A 169 11.24 -5.61 7.80
C HIS A 169 11.40 -6.44 9.08
N GLN A 170 12.48 -6.21 9.85
CA GLN A 170 12.62 -6.79 11.18
C GLN A 170 11.52 -6.30 12.14
N TYR A 171 11.13 -5.03 12.05
CA TYR A 171 10.00 -4.50 12.80
C TYR A 171 8.69 -5.21 12.42
N LEU A 172 8.40 -5.36 11.12
CA LEU A 172 7.24 -6.13 10.63
C LEU A 172 7.25 -7.59 11.10
N GLY A 173 8.43 -8.23 11.16
CA GLY A 173 8.58 -9.61 11.62
C GLY A 173 8.32 -9.79 13.12
N ARG A 174 8.49 -8.73 13.92
CA ARG A 174 8.24 -8.74 15.38
C ARG A 174 6.81 -8.33 15.76
N LYS A 175 6.17 -7.47 14.97
CA LYS A 175 4.81 -6.98 15.24
C LYS A 175 3.78 -8.08 14.92
N ALA A 176 2.99 -8.50 15.89
CA ALA A 176 2.02 -9.59 15.75
C ALA A 176 0.67 -9.12 15.17
N ASP A 177 0.05 -9.96 14.34
CA ASP A 177 -1.33 -9.89 13.86
C ASP A 177 -2.03 -11.24 14.09
N GLY A 178 -2.59 -11.44 15.28
CA GLY A 178 -3.09 -12.76 15.71
C GLY A 178 -1.94 -13.75 15.86
N ASP A 179 -2.01 -14.87 15.13
CA ASP A 179 -1.04 -15.98 15.22
C ASP A 179 0.21 -15.81 14.33
N GLN A 180 0.27 -14.74 13.54
CA GLN A 180 1.36 -14.47 12.60
C GLN A 180 1.93 -13.07 12.78
N SER A 181 3.10 -12.79 12.21
CA SER A 181 3.67 -11.44 12.19
C SER A 181 3.06 -10.58 11.08
N TYR A 182 3.23 -9.25 11.13
CA TYR A 182 2.83 -8.36 10.03
C TYR A 182 3.57 -8.71 8.74
N LEU A 183 4.86 -9.10 8.85
CA LEU A 183 5.65 -9.54 7.71
C LEU A 183 5.02 -10.78 7.07
N GLU A 184 4.69 -11.80 7.87
CA GLU A 184 4.04 -13.01 7.37
C GLU A 184 2.63 -12.73 6.85
N TYR A 185 1.86 -11.85 7.49
CA TYR A 185 0.52 -11.49 7.03
C TYR A 185 0.55 -10.83 5.64
N ILE A 186 1.39 -9.80 5.46
CA ILE A 186 1.49 -9.04 4.20
C ILE A 186 2.22 -9.85 3.13
N TYR A 187 3.17 -10.68 3.55
CA TYR A 187 4.02 -11.51 2.70
C TYR A 187 4.04 -12.96 3.22
N PRO A 188 3.00 -13.79 2.95
CA PRO A 188 2.82 -15.15 3.52
C PRO A 188 3.98 -16.13 3.41
N ARG A 189 4.99 -15.85 2.57
CA ARG A 189 6.18 -16.68 2.40
C ARG A 189 7.43 -16.17 3.12
N TRP A 190 7.30 -14.99 3.72
CA TRP A 190 8.38 -14.27 4.37
C TRP A 190 8.22 -14.38 5.88
N LYS A 191 8.44 -15.59 6.38
CA LYS A 191 8.39 -15.87 7.83
C LYS A 191 9.59 -15.30 8.59
N ASN A 192 10.70 -15.07 7.89
CA ASN A 192 11.95 -14.60 8.48
C ASN A 192 12.41 -13.32 7.78
N PRO A 193 12.55 -12.19 8.49
CA PRO A 193 13.04 -10.93 7.90
C PRO A 193 14.45 -11.06 7.31
N ASN A 194 15.29 -11.97 7.82
CA ASN A 194 16.65 -12.18 7.30
C ASN A 194 16.65 -12.76 5.88
N LYS A 195 15.54 -13.33 5.40
CA LYS A 195 15.41 -13.73 3.99
C LYS A 195 15.58 -12.54 3.04
N VAL A 196 15.32 -11.30 3.47
CA VAL A 196 15.65 -10.09 2.69
C VAL A 196 17.12 -10.09 2.30
N ILE A 197 18.00 -10.37 3.27
CA ILE A 197 19.45 -10.39 3.08
C ILE A 197 19.83 -11.53 2.14
N GLU A 198 19.24 -12.72 2.33
CA GLU A 198 19.46 -13.87 1.43
C GLU A 198 19.08 -13.53 -0.01
N ILE A 199 17.92 -12.90 -0.22
CA ILE A 199 17.45 -12.44 -1.52
C ILE A 199 18.44 -11.44 -2.13
N ILE A 200 18.82 -10.38 -1.41
CA ILE A 200 19.76 -9.37 -1.92
C ILE A 200 21.14 -9.99 -2.20
N ASN A 201 21.63 -10.89 -1.36
CA ASN A 201 22.90 -11.58 -1.58
C ASN A 201 22.83 -12.52 -2.78
N SER A 202 21.71 -13.23 -3.00
CA SER A 202 21.53 -14.04 -4.21
C SER A 202 21.57 -13.19 -5.50
N PHE A 203 21.08 -11.94 -5.44
CA PHE A 203 21.22 -10.99 -6.53
C PHE A 203 22.69 -10.57 -6.73
N LYS A 204 23.44 -10.32 -5.65
CA LYS A 204 24.86 -9.95 -5.70
C LYS A 204 25.74 -11.03 -6.30
N GLU A 205 25.54 -12.26 -5.84
CA GLU A 205 26.34 -13.43 -6.24
C GLU A 205 26.17 -13.78 -7.71
N GLY A 206 25.20 -13.18 -8.41
CA GLY A 206 24.99 -13.45 -9.82
C GLY A 206 24.45 -14.86 -10.07
N ASN A 207 23.98 -15.55 -9.03
CA ASN A 207 23.21 -16.81 -9.12
C ASN A 207 21.82 -16.62 -9.75
N VAL A 208 21.65 -15.56 -10.54
CA VAL A 208 20.53 -15.40 -11.45
C VAL A 208 20.84 -16.24 -12.69
N GLU A 209 20.89 -17.56 -12.51
CA GLU A 209 21.42 -18.54 -13.47
C GLU A 209 20.68 -18.59 -14.82
N ASN A 210 19.64 -17.79 -15.06
CA ASN A 210 18.82 -17.86 -16.27
C ASN A 210 18.38 -16.47 -16.76
N VAL A 211 19.30 -15.50 -16.86
CA VAL A 211 19.03 -14.27 -17.63
C VAL A 211 19.72 -14.35 -18.98
N GLU A 212 19.06 -15.01 -19.94
CA GLU A 212 19.52 -15.07 -21.34
C GLU A 212 19.49 -13.71 -22.07
N ASP A 213 18.96 -12.65 -21.45
CA ASP A 213 18.92 -11.33 -22.08
C ASP A 213 20.21 -10.54 -21.86
N ASN A 214 20.98 -10.41 -22.95
CA ASN A 214 22.24 -9.68 -23.03
C ASN A 214 22.07 -8.16 -23.24
N SER A 215 20.86 -7.61 -23.02
CA SER A 215 20.57 -6.18 -23.09
C SER A 215 21.51 -5.34 -22.21
N GLU A 216 22.04 -4.24 -22.76
CA GLU A 216 22.95 -3.33 -22.05
C GLU A 216 22.30 -2.71 -20.81
N ASN A 217 20.98 -2.48 -20.85
CA ASN A 217 20.20 -1.98 -19.72
C ASN A 217 20.18 -2.97 -18.55
N ASN A 218 20.16 -4.26 -18.86
CA ASN A 218 20.16 -5.35 -17.89
C ASN A 218 21.50 -5.40 -17.14
N LYS A 219 22.62 -5.27 -17.86
CA LYS A 219 23.97 -5.21 -17.27
C LYS A 219 24.12 -4.03 -16.31
N ARG A 220 23.75 -2.81 -16.73
CA ARG A 220 23.81 -1.61 -15.87
C ARG A 220 22.93 -1.74 -14.63
N PHE A 221 21.79 -2.43 -14.72
CA PHE A 221 20.95 -2.69 -13.56
C PHE A 221 21.59 -3.71 -12.62
N ILE A 222 22.09 -4.85 -13.14
CA ILE A 222 22.76 -5.87 -12.31
C ILE A 222 23.98 -5.26 -11.61
N GLU A 223 24.77 -4.43 -12.29
CA GLU A 223 25.88 -3.70 -11.65
C GLU A 223 25.39 -2.76 -10.54
N ARG A 224 24.28 -2.03 -10.77
CA ARG A 224 23.65 -1.22 -9.73
C ARG A 224 23.20 -2.07 -8.54
N VAL A 225 22.53 -3.19 -8.76
CA VAL A 225 22.07 -4.08 -7.68
C VAL A 225 23.25 -4.70 -6.92
N LYS A 226 24.31 -5.11 -7.63
CA LYS A 226 25.53 -5.63 -7.01
C LYS A 226 26.19 -4.61 -6.10
N SER A 227 26.07 -3.32 -6.42
CA SER A 227 26.60 -2.23 -5.60
C SER A 227 25.76 -1.90 -4.35
N ILE A 228 24.52 -2.41 -4.24
CA ILE A 228 23.65 -2.13 -3.09
C ILE A 228 24.12 -2.91 -1.89
N ASP A 229 24.55 -2.27 -0.81
CA ASP A 229 24.62 -2.96 0.48
C ASP A 229 23.20 -3.15 1.04
N PRO A 230 22.76 -4.38 1.39
CA PRO A 230 21.50 -4.60 2.09
C PRO A 230 21.31 -3.69 3.31
N VAL A 231 22.40 -3.31 3.97
CA VAL A 231 22.40 -2.44 5.15
C VAL A 231 22.09 -0.98 4.78
N ASP A 232 22.49 -0.55 3.58
CA ASP A 232 22.32 0.82 3.09
C ASP A 232 20.99 1.03 2.35
N TRP A 233 20.18 -0.02 2.21
CA TRP A 233 18.86 0.10 1.61
C TRP A 233 17.93 0.89 2.53
N LYS A 234 17.45 2.05 2.06
CA LYS A 234 16.52 2.91 2.79
C LYS A 234 15.11 2.77 2.21
N ILE A 235 14.12 2.67 3.10
CA ILE A 235 12.70 2.64 2.69
C ILE A 235 12.03 4.01 2.84
N VAL A 236 12.53 4.83 3.77
CA VAL A 236 12.10 6.22 3.98
C VAL A 236 13.31 7.10 4.30
N GLU A 237 13.47 8.16 3.52
CA GLU A 237 14.37 9.30 3.72
C GLU A 237 13.48 10.53 3.96
N PRO A 238 13.37 11.00 5.22
CA PRO A 238 12.46 12.08 5.60
C PRO A 238 12.63 13.35 4.75
N GLU A 239 13.88 13.67 4.37
CA GLU A 239 14.25 14.84 3.55
C GLU A 239 13.59 14.95 2.16
N ARG A 240 12.88 13.92 1.69
CA ARG A 240 12.21 13.96 0.39
C ARG A 240 11.00 14.91 0.37
N GLU A 241 11.05 15.89 -0.52
CA GLU A 241 9.99 16.91 -0.72
C GLU A 241 8.60 16.32 -0.94
N ASN A 242 8.45 15.32 -1.83
CA ASN A 242 7.12 14.79 -2.17
C ASN A 242 6.63 13.69 -1.22
N GLY A 243 7.49 13.27 -0.29
CA GLY A 243 7.23 12.19 0.65
C GLY A 243 7.14 10.80 0.02
N TYR A 244 6.33 9.94 0.64
CA TYR A 244 6.22 8.51 0.33
C TYR A 244 4.77 8.11 0.14
N MET A 245 4.56 6.95 -0.47
CA MET A 245 3.25 6.33 -0.57
C MET A 245 3.30 4.86 -0.25
N ILE A 246 2.18 4.34 0.26
CA ILE A 246 1.90 2.90 0.25
C ILE A 246 1.04 2.61 -0.96
N LEU A 247 1.55 1.74 -1.80
CA LEU A 247 0.95 1.37 -3.06
C LEU A 247 0.79 -0.15 -3.14
N ALA A 248 -0.40 -0.59 -3.54
CA ALA A 248 -0.62 -1.96 -3.99
C ALA A 248 -1.00 -1.96 -5.47
N SER A 249 -0.72 -3.04 -6.18
CA SER A 249 -1.08 -3.14 -7.60
C SER A 249 -1.64 -4.50 -7.98
N ILE A 250 -2.47 -4.52 -9.02
CA ILE A 250 -3.04 -5.72 -9.61
C ILE A 250 -2.84 -5.66 -11.13
N THR A 251 -2.60 -6.80 -11.76
CA THR A 251 -2.56 -6.95 -13.21
C THR A 251 -3.32 -8.19 -13.66
N GLU A 252 -4.04 -8.13 -14.78
CA GLU A 252 -4.71 -9.31 -15.36
C GLU A 252 -3.72 -10.27 -16.04
N GLU A 253 -4.03 -11.57 -16.06
CA GLU A 253 -3.19 -12.61 -16.66
C GLU A 253 -3.24 -12.66 -18.21
N GLU A 254 -4.17 -12.02 -18.92
CA GLU A 254 -4.12 -12.03 -20.39
C GLU A 254 -2.83 -11.36 -20.94
N GLN A 255 -2.19 -10.50 -20.13
CA GLN A 255 -0.81 -10.00 -20.33
C GLN A 255 0.28 -11.04 -20.08
N GLY A 256 -0.12 -12.21 -19.63
CA GLY A 256 0.69 -13.35 -19.36
C GLY A 256 1.51 -13.75 -20.57
N TRP A 257 1.20 -13.41 -21.82
CA TRP A 257 2.17 -13.67 -22.91
C TRP A 257 3.46 -12.83 -22.77
N TYR A 258 3.38 -11.58 -22.28
CA TYR A 258 4.52 -10.72 -21.95
C TYR A 258 5.33 -11.28 -20.77
N PHE A 259 4.66 -11.90 -19.79
CA PHE A 259 5.29 -12.55 -18.64
C PHE A 259 5.59 -14.07 -18.81
N LYS A 260 4.97 -14.76 -19.79
CA LYS A 260 5.07 -16.22 -20.05
C LYS A 260 6.18 -16.48 -21.05
N ASN A 261 6.48 -15.55 -21.96
CA ASN A 261 7.72 -15.57 -22.71
C ASN A 261 8.95 -15.20 -21.84
N ALA A 262 8.72 -14.70 -20.62
CA ALA A 262 9.76 -14.48 -19.61
C ALA A 262 10.11 -15.76 -18.82
N LYS A 263 9.57 -16.94 -19.19
CA LYS A 263 9.88 -18.24 -18.54
C LYS A 263 11.34 -18.72 -18.75
N GLY A 264 12.16 -18.00 -19.51
CA GLY A 264 13.58 -18.32 -19.72
C GLY A 264 14.55 -17.14 -19.58
N GLY A 265 14.08 -15.95 -19.23
CA GLY A 265 14.94 -14.77 -19.16
C GLY A 265 14.15 -13.53 -18.84
N ALA A 266 14.66 -12.78 -17.88
CA ALA A 266 14.38 -11.44 -17.33
C ALA A 266 13.61 -10.36 -18.15
N ILE A 267 12.73 -10.70 -19.08
CA ILE A 267 12.01 -9.75 -19.92
C ILE A 267 10.51 -9.89 -19.65
N GLY A 268 10.10 -9.26 -18.56
CA GLY A 268 8.72 -8.84 -18.27
C GLY A 268 8.73 -7.54 -17.47
N ALA A 269 9.76 -6.72 -17.70
CA ALA A 269 10.08 -5.48 -16.98
C ALA A 269 10.29 -4.29 -17.92
N ALA A 270 9.76 -4.31 -19.15
CA ALA A 270 9.63 -3.11 -19.96
C ALA A 270 8.18 -2.61 -19.75
N VAL A 271 7.91 -1.75 -18.78
CA VAL A 271 8.47 -0.38 -18.65
C VAL A 271 8.84 -0.06 -17.20
N LEU A 272 9.77 -0.81 -16.61
CA LEU A 272 10.53 -0.37 -15.43
C LEU A 272 11.86 0.18 -15.96
N THR A 273 11.97 1.49 -16.20
CA THR A 273 13.22 2.13 -16.66
C THR A 273 14.40 2.00 -15.67
N GLY A 274 14.31 1.15 -14.65
CA GLY A 274 15.42 0.78 -13.78
C GLY A 274 15.19 -0.37 -12.80
N GLY A 275 14.32 -1.35 -13.06
CA GLY A 275 14.08 -2.48 -12.14
C GLY A 275 13.83 -3.80 -12.85
N LEU A 276 14.67 -4.82 -12.64
CA LEU A 276 14.34 -6.20 -13.01
C LEU A 276 13.41 -6.82 -11.96
N GLY A 277 12.33 -7.44 -12.42
CA GLY A 277 11.61 -8.44 -11.65
C GLY A 277 12.14 -9.83 -11.97
N LEU A 278 12.60 -10.56 -10.94
CA LEU A 278 12.81 -12.01 -11.09
C LEU A 278 11.48 -12.69 -10.82
N VAL A 279 10.96 -13.39 -11.84
CA VAL A 279 9.66 -14.01 -11.79
C VAL A 279 9.81 -15.54 -11.74
N ALA A 280 9.62 -16.16 -10.57
CA ALA A 280 9.57 -17.62 -10.44
C ALA A 280 8.10 -18.10 -10.46
N SER A 281 7.58 -18.50 -11.61
CA SER A 281 6.17 -18.90 -11.75
C SER A 281 5.93 -20.36 -11.35
N GLY A 282 5.17 -20.59 -10.28
CA GLY A 282 4.48 -21.84 -9.96
C GLY A 282 3.11 -21.51 -9.38
N VAL A 283 2.07 -22.30 -9.66
CA VAL A 283 0.71 -22.02 -9.18
C VAL A 283 0.72 -21.95 -7.65
N GLY A 284 0.32 -20.79 -7.13
CA GLY A 284 0.35 -20.50 -5.72
C GLY A 284 1.70 -20.05 -5.16
N ALA A 285 2.84 -20.09 -5.88
CA ALA A 285 4.21 -19.64 -5.49
C ALA A 285 4.40 -18.10 -5.58
N PRO A 286 5.38 -17.44 -4.90
CA PRO A 286 5.57 -16.00 -5.06
C PRO A 286 6.13 -15.81 -6.45
N VAL A 287 5.33 -15.21 -7.32
CA VAL A 287 5.63 -15.21 -8.75
C VAL A 287 6.77 -14.27 -9.07
N GLY A 288 7.22 -13.40 -8.15
CA GLY A 288 8.49 -12.71 -8.27
C GLY A 288 8.75 -11.68 -7.17
N ILE A 289 10.01 -11.26 -7.06
CA ILE A 289 10.44 -10.14 -6.22
C ILE A 289 11.00 -9.05 -7.14
N VAL A 290 10.45 -7.84 -7.03
CA VAL A 290 10.93 -6.67 -7.76
C VAL A 290 11.53 -5.69 -6.76
N LEU A 291 12.79 -5.33 -6.97
CA LEU A 291 13.41 -4.17 -6.32
C LEU A 291 13.08 -2.94 -7.15
N ILE A 292 12.20 -2.09 -6.62
CA ILE A 292 11.83 -0.82 -7.26
C ILE A 292 12.76 0.25 -6.70
N GLY A 293 13.87 0.52 -7.37
CA GLY A 293 14.77 1.62 -7.03
C GLY A 293 14.43 2.87 -7.84
N THR A 294 14.30 4.01 -7.17
CA THR A 294 14.15 5.31 -7.84
C THR A 294 15.54 5.86 -8.18
N SER A 295 15.75 6.36 -9.40
CA SER A 295 17.07 6.76 -9.90
C SER A 295 17.57 8.11 -9.39
N SER A 296 16.92 8.73 -8.39
CA SER A 296 17.39 9.98 -7.79
C SER A 296 18.59 9.70 -6.88
N LEU A 297 19.75 9.50 -7.50
CA LEU A 297 21.06 9.37 -6.87
C LEU A 297 21.51 10.75 -6.39
N VAL A 298 20.98 11.19 -5.26
CA VAL A 298 21.68 12.16 -4.42
C VAL A 298 22.45 11.32 -3.39
N ALA A 299 23.77 11.26 -3.54
CA ALA A 299 24.70 10.67 -2.57
C ALA A 299 24.54 9.16 -2.21
N GLY A 300 24.38 8.27 -3.20
CA GLY A 300 24.75 6.84 -3.06
C GLY A 300 23.74 5.89 -2.38
N GLY A 301 22.56 6.36 -1.99
CA GLY A 301 21.48 5.50 -1.49
C GLY A 301 20.50 5.06 -2.59
N ILE A 302 19.94 3.85 -2.49
CA ILE A 302 18.75 3.46 -3.27
C ILE A 302 17.56 3.49 -2.33
N THR A 303 16.65 4.44 -2.55
CA THR A 303 15.32 4.41 -1.96
C THR A 303 14.44 3.50 -2.80
N GLY A 304 13.86 2.48 -2.17
CA GLY A 304 13.06 1.53 -2.90
C GLY A 304 12.26 0.58 -2.04
N GLY A 305 11.32 -0.10 -2.67
CA GLY A 305 10.46 -1.09 -2.04
C GLY A 305 10.73 -2.49 -2.59
N LEU A 306 10.50 -3.51 -1.76
CA LEU A 306 10.42 -4.90 -2.21
C LEU A 306 8.96 -5.24 -2.51
N MET A 307 8.65 -5.48 -3.77
CA MET A 307 7.31 -5.84 -4.21
C MET A 307 7.23 -7.35 -4.47
N MET A 308 6.29 -8.02 -3.81
CA MET A 308 6.02 -9.45 -3.99
C MET A 308 4.72 -9.67 -4.75
N TRP A 309 4.77 -10.48 -5.80
CA TRP A 309 3.61 -10.85 -6.60
C TRP A 309 3.03 -12.20 -6.17
N HIS A 310 1.71 -12.25 -6.10
CA HIS A 310 0.91 -13.43 -5.81
C HIS A 310 0.01 -13.70 -7.02
N ASP A 311 -0.03 -14.95 -7.46
CA ASP A 311 -0.85 -15.41 -8.58
C ASP A 311 -2.11 -16.08 -8.04
N TYR A 312 -3.27 -15.61 -8.51
CA TYR A 312 -4.58 -16.12 -8.11
C TYR A 312 -5.22 -16.86 -9.28
N ASN A 313 -5.02 -18.18 -9.29
CA ASN A 313 -5.65 -19.14 -10.19
C ASN A 313 -5.51 -18.80 -11.68
N GLY A 314 -4.46 -18.09 -12.06
CA GLY A 314 -4.23 -17.73 -13.44
C GLY A 314 -5.14 -16.61 -13.97
N GLU A 315 -5.91 -15.93 -13.11
CA GLU A 315 -6.81 -14.85 -13.53
C GLU A 315 -6.12 -13.48 -13.47
N TYR A 316 -5.41 -13.23 -12.38
CA TYR A 316 -4.71 -11.97 -12.13
C TYR A 316 -3.56 -12.20 -11.16
N LYS A 317 -2.64 -11.22 -11.13
CA LYS A 317 -1.56 -11.15 -10.16
C LYS A 317 -1.74 -9.92 -9.28
N TYR A 318 -1.58 -10.11 -7.99
CA TYR A 318 -1.63 -9.05 -6.99
C TYR A 318 -0.23 -8.84 -6.43
N ALA A 319 0.21 -7.59 -6.39
CA ALA A 319 1.39 -7.17 -5.67
C ALA A 319 1.00 -6.69 -4.28
N SER A 320 1.61 -7.29 -3.25
CA SER A 320 1.46 -6.82 -1.87
C SER A 320 1.83 -5.34 -1.75
N PRO A 321 1.21 -4.59 -0.81
CA PRO A 321 1.47 -3.18 -0.68
C PRO A 321 2.92 -2.92 -0.33
N VAL A 322 3.51 -1.89 -0.94
CA VAL A 322 4.91 -1.52 -0.77
C VAL A 322 5.03 -0.03 -0.48
N ILE A 323 6.03 0.36 0.30
CA ILE A 323 6.39 1.76 0.53
C ILE A 323 7.36 2.18 -0.57
N MET A 324 7.08 3.31 -1.22
CA MET A 324 7.96 3.88 -2.24
C MET A 324 7.83 5.41 -2.29
N PRO A 325 8.82 6.13 -2.84
CA PRO A 325 8.73 7.57 -3.02
C PRO A 325 7.49 7.97 -3.83
N TYR A 326 6.83 9.05 -3.41
CA TYR A 326 5.67 9.59 -4.11
C TYR A 326 6.12 10.53 -5.23
N ASP A 327 6.52 9.96 -6.37
CA ASP A 327 6.86 10.73 -7.55
C ASP A 327 6.43 10.02 -8.84
N ILE A 328 6.28 10.79 -9.91
CA ILE A 328 5.80 10.28 -11.20
C ILE A 328 6.75 9.27 -11.83
N GLN A 329 8.06 9.35 -11.56
CA GLN A 329 9.03 8.40 -12.10
C GLN A 329 8.90 7.06 -11.39
N SER A 330 8.65 7.06 -10.08
CA SER A 330 8.33 5.88 -9.28
C SER A 330 7.07 5.17 -9.76
N LEU A 331 5.97 5.93 -9.96
CA LEU A 331 4.71 5.41 -10.51
C LEU A 331 4.88 4.87 -11.94
N ARG A 332 5.56 5.60 -12.82
CA ARG A 332 5.86 5.13 -14.18
C ARG A 332 6.75 3.91 -14.18
N GLY A 333 7.71 3.87 -13.26
CA GLY A 333 8.63 2.76 -13.07
C GLY A 333 7.86 1.47 -12.92
N ILE A 334 6.89 1.41 -12.03
CA ILE A 334 6.07 0.19 -11.84
C ILE A 334 5.01 -0.06 -12.92
N GLY A 335 5.00 0.72 -14.00
CA GLY A 335 4.00 0.64 -15.06
C GLY A 335 2.60 1.09 -14.63
N ALA A 336 2.48 1.82 -13.51
CA ALA A 336 1.23 2.38 -13.04
C ALA A 336 0.92 3.67 -13.83
N TYR A 337 0.40 3.50 -15.05
CA TYR A 337 -0.11 4.60 -15.88
C TYR A 337 -1.53 4.99 -15.50
N ASN A 338 -2.25 4.05 -14.91
CA ASN A 338 -3.62 4.19 -14.44
C ASN A 338 -3.59 4.04 -12.92
N PHE A 339 -3.46 5.18 -12.24
CA PHE A 339 -3.64 5.25 -10.81
C PHE A 339 -4.89 6.10 -10.58
N GLU A 340 -5.87 5.53 -9.89
CA GLU A 340 -6.92 6.35 -9.31
C GLU A 340 -6.26 7.08 -8.13
N ILE A 341 -5.82 8.34 -8.36
CA ILE A 341 -5.74 9.29 -7.26
C ILE A 341 -7.19 9.45 -6.85
N ALA A 342 -7.56 8.78 -5.77
CA ALA A 342 -8.88 9.01 -5.23
C ALA A 342 -9.03 10.51 -4.94
N PRO A 343 -10.05 11.17 -5.51
CA PRO A 343 -10.21 12.62 -5.44
C PRO A 343 -10.25 13.14 -4.00
#